data_AF-A0A6P0SB47-F1
#
_entry.id   AF-A0A6P0SB47-F1
#
_cell.length_a   1.000
_cell.length_b   1.000
_cell.length_c   1.000
_cell.angle_alpha   90.00
_cell.angle_beta   90.00
_cell.angle_gamma   90.00
#
_symmetry.space_group_name_H-M   'P 1'
#
loop_
_entity.id
_entity.type
_entity.pdbx_description
1 polymer ?
#
loop_
_entity_poly.entity_id
_entity_poly.type
_entity_poly.pdbx_seq_one_letter_code
_entity_poly.pdbx_strand_id
1 'polypeptide(L)'
;MIPYFYKSRTQLEWGETLESALLREFREEVGLELTQVSFGLLQEAVLDSNFVREAHFIMVNYYAFSARETITPNEEIEEWVWVTPQQAMEYPLNTYTRVLIEDYLQRQID
;
A
#
# COMPACT_ATOMS: atom_id res chain seq x y z
N MET A 1 2.64 4.43 -17.89
CA MET A 1 3.23 3.50 -16.91
C MET A 1 2.57 3.87 -15.61
N ILE A 2 1.71 3.01 -15.06
CA ILE A 2 1.08 3.30 -13.76
C ILE A 2 2.16 2.93 -12.74
N PRO A 3 2.72 3.88 -11.99
CA PRO A 3 3.79 3.58 -11.04
C PRO A 3 3.11 3.03 -9.77
N TYR A 4 3.38 1.78 -9.38
CA TYR A 4 2.85 1.22 -8.14
C TYR A 4 3.85 1.44 -7.03
N PHE A 5 3.42 2.18 -6.01
CA PHE A 5 4.12 2.31 -4.75
C PHE A 5 3.28 1.59 -3.70
N TYR A 6 3.83 0.55 -3.10
CA TYR A 6 3.16 -0.19 -2.05
C TYR A 6 3.74 0.19 -0.69
N LYS A 7 2.85 0.60 0.23
CA LYS A 7 3.15 0.84 1.63
C LYS A 7 2.31 -0.11 2.50
N SER A 8 2.94 -0.74 3.48
CA SER A 8 2.31 -1.82 4.27
C SER A 8 1.58 -1.38 5.53
N ARG A 9 1.86 -0.18 6.07
CA ARG A 9 1.34 0.24 7.39
C ARG A 9 1.01 1.72 7.46
N THR A 10 -0.27 2.05 7.59
CA THR A 10 -0.75 3.42 7.83
C THR A 10 -0.99 3.65 9.33
N GLN A 11 -0.44 4.70 9.92
CA GLN A 11 -0.81 5.12 11.27
C GLN A 11 -2.09 5.97 11.23
N LEU A 12 -3.08 5.60 12.04
CA LEU A 12 -4.34 6.34 12.14
C LEU A 12 -4.30 7.32 13.31
N GLU A 13 -4.68 8.56 13.04
CA GLU A 13 -4.94 9.55 14.09
C GLU A 13 -6.39 9.48 14.60
N TRP A 14 -6.61 9.99 15.80
CA TRP A 14 -7.94 10.00 16.41
C TRP A 14 -8.90 10.89 15.60
N GLY A 15 -10.05 10.32 15.20
CA GLY A 15 -11.06 11.01 14.40
C GLY A 15 -10.77 11.04 12.89
N GLU A 16 -9.67 10.42 12.45
CA GLU A 16 -9.28 10.36 11.04
C GLU A 16 -9.99 9.22 10.30
N THR A 17 -10.34 9.45 9.03
CA THR A 17 -10.82 8.37 8.15
C THR A 17 -9.65 7.58 7.58
N LEU A 18 -9.89 6.32 7.18
CA LEU A 18 -8.85 5.49 6.56
C LEU A 18 -8.24 6.13 5.30
N GLU A 19 -9.07 6.73 4.44
CA GLU A 19 -8.59 7.43 3.24
C GLU A 19 -7.81 8.69 3.59
N SER A 20 -8.27 9.50 4.56
CA SER A 20 -7.52 10.69 4.98
C SER A 20 -6.14 10.32 5.52
N ALA A 21 -6.05 9.26 6.31
CA ALA A 21 -4.79 8.75 6.83
C ALA A 21 -3.88 8.26 5.72
N LEU A 22 -4.40 7.47 4.77
CA LEU A 22 -3.66 7.02 3.60
C LEU A 22 -3.03 8.20 2.83
N LEU A 23 -3.83 9.25 2.55
CA LEU A 23 -3.37 10.43 1.84
C LEU A 23 -2.30 11.20 2.63
N ARG A 24 -2.53 11.43 3.93
CA ARG A 24 -1.59 12.14 4.80
C ARG A 24 -0.25 11.41 4.86
N GLU A 25 -0.29 10.12 5.10
CA GLU A 25 0.90 9.30 5.32
C GLU A 25 1.76 9.16 4.07
N PHE A 26 1.13 8.96 2.91
CA PHE A 26 1.88 8.95 1.64
C PHE A 26 2.57 10.30 1.38
N ARG A 27 1.90 11.41 1.71
CA ARG A 27 2.52 12.72 1.58
C ARG A 27 3.69 12.90 2.55
N GLU A 28 3.52 12.49 3.80
CA GLU A 28 4.53 12.67 4.87
C GLU A 28 5.75 11.78 4.68
N GLU A 29 5.55 10.51 4.29
CA GLU A 29 6.64 9.55 4.23
C GLU A 29 7.35 9.49 2.90
N VAL A 30 6.66 9.77 1.79
CA VAL A 30 7.22 9.58 0.44
C VAL A 30 7.06 10.81 -0.45
N GLY A 31 6.45 11.89 0.05
CA GLY A 31 6.31 13.15 -0.66
C GLY A 31 5.34 13.11 -1.84
N LEU A 32 4.49 12.07 -1.93
CA LEU A 32 3.54 11.91 -3.03
C LEU A 32 2.12 12.29 -2.61
N GLU A 33 1.45 13.02 -3.51
CA GLU A 33 0.01 13.22 -3.46
C GLU A 33 -0.67 12.10 -4.25
N LEU A 34 -1.61 11.41 -3.60
CA LEU A 34 -2.41 10.36 -4.22
C LEU A 34 -3.74 10.92 -4.76
N THR A 35 -4.18 10.38 -5.88
CA THR A 35 -5.43 10.72 -6.57
C THR A 35 -6.18 9.45 -6.95
N GLN A 36 -7.47 9.61 -7.32
CA GLN A 36 -8.33 8.49 -7.75
C GLN A 36 -8.30 7.30 -6.77
N VAL A 37 -8.31 7.61 -5.46
CA VAL A 37 -8.32 6.60 -4.41
C VAL A 37 -9.59 5.77 -4.55
N SER A 38 -9.42 4.47 -4.58
CA SER A 38 -10.50 3.50 -4.68
C SER A 38 -10.25 2.34 -3.75
N PHE A 39 -11.30 1.85 -3.11
CA PHE A 39 -11.22 0.66 -2.28
C PHE A 39 -10.79 -0.54 -3.12
N GLY A 40 -9.77 -1.26 -2.65
CA GLY A 40 -9.34 -2.53 -3.24
C GLY A 40 -10.01 -3.71 -2.57
N LEU A 41 -9.43 -4.13 -1.45
CA LEU A 41 -9.87 -5.32 -0.72
C LEU A 41 -9.56 -5.22 0.77
N LEU A 42 -10.36 -5.96 1.56
CA LEU A 42 -10.18 -6.16 2.99
C LEU A 42 -9.47 -7.50 3.21
N GLN A 43 -8.41 -7.51 4.02
CA GLN A 43 -7.74 -8.74 4.44
C GLN A 43 -7.69 -8.81 5.95
N GLU A 44 -7.66 -10.04 6.45
CA GLU A 44 -7.53 -10.34 7.87
C GLU A 44 -6.35 -11.28 8.09
N ALA A 45 -5.53 -10.96 9.09
CA ALA A 45 -4.46 -11.83 9.57
C ALA A 45 -4.77 -12.24 11.01
N VAL A 46 -5.32 -13.44 11.19
CA VAL A 46 -5.72 -13.95 12.51
C VAL A 46 -4.61 -14.81 13.08
N LEU A 47 -3.90 -14.28 14.10
CA LEU A 47 -2.78 -14.99 14.76
C LEU A 47 -1.74 -15.50 13.76
N ASP A 48 -1.51 -14.75 12.69
CA ASP A 48 -0.60 -15.13 11.62
C ASP A 48 0.86 -14.97 12.08
N SER A 49 1.62 -16.06 11.98
CA SER A 49 3.04 -16.13 12.35
C SER A 49 3.95 -15.30 11.44
N ASN A 50 3.45 -14.78 10.33
CA ASN A 50 4.15 -13.77 9.52
C ASN A 50 4.33 -12.43 10.24
N PHE A 51 3.62 -12.19 11.35
CA PHE A 51 3.74 -10.96 12.15
C PHE A 51 4.50 -11.18 13.46
N VAL A 52 5.22 -10.14 13.90
CA VAL A 52 6.06 -10.18 15.12
C VAL A 52 5.23 -10.31 16.41
N ARG A 53 3.95 -9.95 16.38
CA ARG A 53 3.05 -10.06 17.53
C ARG A 53 1.87 -10.96 17.21
N GLU A 54 1.47 -11.75 18.21
CA GLU A 54 0.19 -12.43 18.20
C GLU A 54 -0.94 -11.39 18.28
N ALA A 55 -1.66 -11.23 17.18
CA ALA A 55 -2.79 -10.33 17.09
C ALA A 55 -3.71 -10.72 15.94
N HIS A 56 -4.89 -10.10 15.92
CA HIS A 56 -5.71 -10.04 14.72
C HIS A 56 -5.48 -8.68 14.05
N PHE A 57 -4.95 -8.70 12.83
CA PHE A 57 -4.82 -7.51 12.00
C PHE A 57 -5.93 -7.46 10.96
N ILE A 58 -6.49 -6.27 10.78
CA ILE A 58 -7.42 -5.96 9.69
C ILE A 58 -6.69 -4.98 8.77
N MET A 59 -6.57 -5.32 7.50
CA MET A 59 -5.90 -4.50 6.49
C MET A 59 -6.93 -4.05 5.45
N VAL A 60 -7.09 -2.74 5.35
CA VAL A 60 -7.96 -2.10 4.34
C VAL A 60 -7.06 -1.55 3.25
N ASN A 61 -7.09 -2.18 2.08
CA ASN A 61 -6.21 -1.82 0.97
C ASN A 61 -6.94 -0.95 -0.06
N TYR A 62 -6.18 -0.04 -0.66
CA TYR A 62 -6.67 0.91 -1.66
C TYR A 62 -5.79 0.86 -2.91
N TYR A 63 -6.40 1.19 -4.03
CA TYR A 63 -5.70 1.54 -5.27
C TYR A 63 -5.74 3.06 -5.43
N ALA A 64 -4.63 3.63 -5.89
CA ALA A 64 -4.51 5.06 -6.08
C ALA A 64 -3.46 5.34 -7.15
N PHE A 65 -3.49 6.57 -7.65
CA PHE A 65 -2.56 7.07 -8.65
C PHE A 65 -1.76 8.23 -8.06
N SER A 66 -0.60 8.50 -8.63
CA SER A 66 0.09 9.77 -8.41
C SER A 66 0.45 10.41 -9.74
N ALA A 67 0.34 11.74 -9.80
CA ALA A 67 0.76 12.51 -10.97
C ALA A 67 2.29 12.61 -11.08
N ARG A 68 3.04 12.18 -10.06
CA ARG A 68 4.51 12.28 -9.99
C ARG A 68 5.10 10.93 -9.58
N GLU A 69 6.33 10.70 -10.05
CA GLU A 69 7.13 9.52 -9.70
C GLU A 69 8.30 9.86 -8.76
N THR A 70 8.56 11.15 -8.51
CA THR A 70 9.66 11.57 -7.65
C THR A 70 9.28 11.35 -6.17
N ILE A 71 9.84 10.30 -5.58
CA ILE A 71 9.74 9.99 -4.14
C ILE A 71 10.70 10.89 -3.35
N THR A 72 10.23 11.43 -2.24
CA THR A 72 11.06 12.08 -1.21
C THR A 72 10.82 11.36 0.10
N PRO A 73 11.61 10.31 0.40
CA PRO A 73 11.36 9.46 1.56
C PRO A 73 11.74 10.17 2.86
N ASN A 74 11.05 9.85 3.95
CA ASN A 74 11.51 10.12 5.31
C ASN A 74 12.28 8.90 5.87
N GLU A 75 12.57 8.91 7.17
CA GLU A 75 13.29 7.85 7.88
C GLU A 75 12.58 6.49 7.93
N GLU A 76 11.28 6.41 7.62
CA GLU A 76 10.53 5.15 7.63
C GLU A 76 10.74 4.32 6.36
N ILE A 77 11.21 4.96 5.27
CA ILE A 77 11.36 4.33 3.95
C ILE A 77 12.84 4.26 3.59
N GLU A 78 13.43 3.07 3.74
CA GLU A 78 14.84 2.83 3.44
C GLU A 78 15.11 2.63 1.94
N GLU A 79 14.25 1.86 1.26
CA GLU A 79 14.41 1.49 -0.14
C GLU A 79 13.07 1.56 -0.88
N TRP A 80 13.10 1.95 -2.16
CA TRP A 80 11.93 1.98 -3.02
C TRP A 80 12.31 1.71 -4.47
N VAL A 81 11.34 1.21 -5.23
CA VAL A 81 11.45 1.01 -6.66
C VAL A 81 10.08 1.15 -7.31
N TRP A 82 10.03 1.76 -8.49
CA TRP A 82 8.84 1.76 -9.34
C TRP A 82 8.89 0.54 -10.25
N VAL A 83 7.87 -0.31 -10.17
CA VAL A 83 7.73 -1.51 -10.99
C VAL A 83 6.30 -1.62 -11.50
N THR A 84 6.10 -2.33 -12.61
CA THR A 84 4.75 -2.73 -13.02
C THR A 84 4.19 -3.80 -12.08
N PRO A 85 2.87 -4.04 -12.04
CA PRO A 85 2.28 -5.07 -11.19
C PRO A 85 2.81 -6.46 -11.53
N GLN A 86 3.07 -6.73 -12.81
CA GLN A 86 3.65 -7.99 -13.26
C GLN A 86 5.09 -8.15 -12.74
N GLN A 87 5.91 -7.10 -12.80
CA GLN A 87 7.27 -7.12 -12.25
C GLN A 87 7.29 -7.23 -10.73
N ALA A 88 6.35 -6.59 -10.03
CA ALA A 88 6.24 -6.67 -8.58
C ALA A 88 6.11 -8.11 -8.07
N MET A 89 5.46 -8.99 -8.83
CA MET A 89 5.27 -10.40 -8.48
C MET A 89 6.57 -11.22 -8.39
N GLU A 90 7.66 -10.73 -8.98
CA GLU A 90 9.00 -11.33 -8.94
C GLU A 90 9.75 -11.02 -7.64
N TYR A 91 9.29 -10.04 -6.86
CA TYR A 91 9.88 -9.68 -5.56
C TYR A 91 9.43 -10.64 -4.45
N PRO A 92 10.20 -10.77 -3.35
CA PRO A 92 9.83 -11.55 -2.17
C PRO A 92 8.76 -10.83 -1.33
N LEU A 93 7.61 -10.56 -1.94
CA LEU A 93 6.47 -9.91 -1.30
C LEU A 93 5.88 -10.79 -0.18
N ASN A 94 5.41 -10.17 0.89
CA ASN A 94 4.58 -10.86 1.86
C ASN A 94 3.25 -11.32 1.22
N THR A 95 2.60 -12.30 1.85
CA THR A 95 1.36 -12.91 1.36
C THR A 95 0.26 -11.90 1.06
N TYR A 96 0.08 -10.91 1.92
CA TYR A 96 -1.02 -9.94 1.81
C TYR A 96 -0.82 -8.99 0.63
N THR A 97 0.40 -8.48 0.47
CA THR A 97 0.78 -7.64 -0.68
C THR A 97 0.66 -8.39 -2.00
N ARG A 98 1.08 -9.66 -2.03
CA ARG A 98 0.94 -10.50 -3.23
C ARG A 98 -0.52 -10.64 -3.64
N VAL A 99 -1.41 -10.94 -2.69
CA VAL A 99 -2.86 -11.04 -2.94
C VAL A 99 -3.43 -9.71 -3.44
N LEU A 100 -2.98 -8.57 -2.92
CA LEU A 100 -3.40 -7.25 -3.41
C LEU A 100 -3.02 -7.01 -4.88
N ILE A 101 -1.81 -7.35 -5.27
CA ILE A 101 -1.35 -7.21 -6.66
C ILE A 101 -2.08 -8.19 -7.59
N GLU A 102 -2.34 -9.41 -7.13
CA GLU A 102 -3.13 -10.39 -7.89
C GLU A 102 -4.57 -9.91 -8.13
N ASP A 103 -5.24 -9.35 -7.11
CA ASP A 103 -6.58 -8.76 -7.27
C ASP A 103 -6.56 -7.59 -8.26
N TYR A 104 -5.57 -6.70 -8.17
CA TYR A 104 -5.40 -5.60 -9.11
C TYR A 104 -5.27 -6.11 -10.57
N LEU A 105 -4.41 -7.11 -10.78
CA LEU A 105 -4.18 -7.73 -12.10
C LEU A 105 -5.45 -8.39 -12.67
N GLN A 106 -6.30 -8.97 -11.81
CA GLN A 106 -7.56 -9.58 -12.23
C GLN A 106 -8.63 -8.55 -12.60
N ARG A 107 -8.67 -7.41 -11.90
CA ARG A 107 -9.71 -6.40 -12.07
C ARG A 107 -9.47 -5.45 -13.25
N GLN A 108 -8.28 -5.44 -13.85
CA GLN A 108 -7.91 -4.54 -14.95
C GLN A 108 -8.25 -3.07 -14.62
N ILE A 109 -7.86 -2.62 -13.42
CA ILE A 109 -8.12 -1.24 -12.99
C ILE A 109 -7.21 -0.32 -13.80
N ASP A 110 -7.78 0.57 -14.63
CA ASP A 110 -7.07 1.54 -15.48
C ASP A 110 -6.76 2.86 -14.75
#